data_AF-A0A851N695-F1
#
_entry.id   AF-A0A851N695-F1
#
_cell.length_a   1.000
_cell.length_b   1.000
_cell.length_c   1.000
_cell.angle_alpha   90.00
_cell.angle_beta   90.00
_cell.angle_gamma   90.00
#
_symmetry.space_group_name_H-M   'P 1'
#
loop_
_entity.id
_entity.type
_entity.pdbx_description
1 polymer ?
#
loop_
_entity_poly.entity_id
_entity_poly.type
_entity_poly.pdbx_seq_one_letter_code
_entity_poly.pdbx_strand_id
1 'polypeptide(L)'
;EEKPDVTYSDVGGCKEQIEKLREVVETPLLHPERFVNLGIEPPKGVLLFGPPGTGKTLCARAVANRTDACFIRVIGSELVQKYVGEGARMVRELFEMARTKKACLIFFDEIDAIGG
;
A
#
# COMPACT_ATOMS: atom_id res chain seq x y z
N GLU A 1 -7.65 1.14 10.68
CA GLU A 1 -8.22 2.48 10.47
C GLU A 1 -9.52 2.38 9.70
N GLU A 2 -10.44 3.30 9.94
CA GLU A 2 -11.62 3.54 9.11
C GLU A 2 -11.21 3.83 7.66
N LYS A 3 -12.06 3.41 6.71
CA LYS A 3 -11.81 3.61 5.29
C LYS A 3 -11.54 5.10 5.02
N PRO A 4 -10.44 5.46 4.36
CA PRO A 4 -10.23 6.85 3.97
C PRO A 4 -11.32 7.26 2.97
N ASP A 5 -12.04 8.35 3.25
CA ASP A 5 -13.08 8.93 2.38
C ASP A 5 -12.46 9.72 1.21
N VAL A 6 -11.48 9.11 0.54
CA VAL A 6 -10.78 9.70 -0.62
C VAL A 6 -11.10 8.84 -1.82
N THR A 7 -11.49 9.47 -2.92
CA THR A 7 -11.80 8.80 -4.19
C THR A 7 -10.76 9.14 -5.25
N TYR A 8 -10.74 8.37 -6.35
CA TYR A 8 -9.87 8.70 -7.49
C TYR A 8 -10.17 10.05 -8.12
N SER A 9 -11.40 10.56 -7.96
CA SER A 9 -11.81 11.88 -8.43
C SER A 9 -11.07 13.01 -7.69
N ASP A 10 -10.63 12.76 -6.46
CA ASP A 10 -9.89 13.72 -5.64
C ASP A 10 -8.40 13.78 -6.02
N VAL A 11 -7.91 12.80 -6.79
CA VAL A 11 -6.52 12.74 -7.24
C VAL A 11 -6.39 13.39 -8.62
N GLY A 12 -6.00 14.66 -8.64
CA GLY A 12 -5.76 15.43 -9.86
C GLY A 12 -4.45 15.08 -10.57
N GLY A 13 -4.48 14.98 -11.91
CA GLY A 13 -3.27 14.96 -12.76
C GLY A 13 -2.46 13.65 -12.80
N CYS A 14 -2.78 12.66 -11.97
CA CYS A 14 -2.03 11.39 -11.88
C CYS A 14 -2.80 10.17 -12.39
N LYS A 15 -3.59 10.33 -13.46
CA LYS A 15 -4.49 9.26 -13.98
C LYS A 15 -3.76 7.99 -14.39
N GLU A 16 -2.65 8.11 -15.11
CA GLU A 16 -1.87 6.96 -15.58
C GLU A 16 -1.25 6.16 -14.41
N GLN A 17 -0.76 6.87 -13.39
CA GLN A 17 -0.18 6.27 -12.20
C GLN A 17 -1.24 5.55 -11.36
N ILE A 18 -2.42 6.15 -11.23
CA ILE A 18 -3.57 5.52 -10.59
C ILE A 18 -3.96 4.26 -11.35
N GLU A 19 -4.03 4.31 -12.69
CA GLU A 19 -4.42 3.16 -13.50
C GLU A 19 -3.45 1.98 -13.35
N LYS A 20 -2.14 2.24 -13.34
CA LYS A 20 -1.12 1.21 -13.02
C LYS A 20 -1.28 0.66 -11.60
N LEU A 21 -1.53 1.52 -10.63
CA LEU A 21 -1.74 1.10 -9.24
C LEU A 21 -3.00 0.23 -9.10
N ARG A 22 -4.06 0.55 -9.85
CA ARG A 22 -5.29 -0.25 -9.93
C ARG A 22 -5.03 -1.60 -10.58
N GLU A 23 -4.24 -1.64 -11.65
CA GLU A 23 -3.88 -2.91 -12.28
C GLU A 23 -3.12 -3.83 -11.32
N VAL A 24 -2.20 -3.26 -10.53
CA VAL A 24 -1.42 -4.05 -9.56
C VAL A 24 -2.25 -4.52 -8.36
N VAL A 25 -3.22 -3.72 -7.90
CA VAL A 25 -3.99 -4.06 -6.68
C VAL A 25 -5.36 -4.63 -6.97
N GLU A 26 -6.16 -3.98 -7.83
CA GLU A 26 -7.55 -4.39 -8.15
C GLU A 26 -7.57 -5.64 -9.03
N THR A 27 -6.74 -5.73 -10.07
CA THR A 27 -6.78 -6.86 -11.02
C THR A 27 -6.49 -8.22 -10.39
N PRO A 28 -5.48 -8.42 -9.52
CA PRO A 28 -5.29 -9.72 -8.88
C PRO A 28 -6.36 -10.08 -7.86
N LEU A 29 -7.04 -9.09 -7.27
CA LEU A 29 -8.15 -9.32 -6.34
C LEU A 29 -9.45 -9.70 -7.08
N LEU A 30 -9.72 -9.08 -8.24
CA LEU A 30 -10.94 -9.26 -9.02
C LEU A 30 -10.85 -10.40 -10.04
N HIS A 31 -9.69 -10.60 -10.66
CA HIS A 31 -9.47 -11.52 -11.78
C HIS A 31 -8.21 -12.38 -11.62
N PRO A 32 -8.13 -13.22 -10.57
CA PRO A 32 -6.99 -14.12 -10.36
C PRO A 32 -6.79 -15.11 -11.52
N GLU A 33 -7.86 -15.48 -12.23
CA GLU A 33 -7.83 -16.40 -13.37
C GLU A 33 -6.93 -15.92 -14.51
N ARG A 34 -6.80 -14.59 -14.71
CA ARG A 34 -5.93 -14.04 -15.76
C ARG A 34 -4.47 -14.33 -15.48
N PHE A 35 -4.04 -14.22 -14.23
CA PHE A 35 -2.67 -14.49 -13.82
C PHE A 35 -2.34 -15.97 -13.92
N VAL A 36 -3.28 -16.84 -13.53
CA VAL A 36 -3.13 -18.30 -13.65
C VAL A 36 -3.02 -18.73 -15.11
N ASN A 37 -3.86 -18.18 -16.00
CA ASN A 37 -3.85 -18.53 -17.43
C ASN A 37 -2.58 -18.07 -18.15
N LEU A 38 -2.02 -16.93 -17.76
CA LEU A 38 -0.72 -16.46 -18.28
C LEU A 38 0.48 -17.16 -17.64
N GLY A 39 0.28 -17.89 -16.53
CA GLY A 39 1.38 -18.51 -15.77
C GLY A 39 2.30 -17.50 -15.10
N ILE A 40 1.82 -16.28 -14.83
CA ILE A 40 2.58 -15.21 -14.19
C ILE A 40 2.10 -14.98 -12.76
N GLU A 41 3.02 -14.73 -11.84
CA GLU A 41 2.64 -14.29 -10.50
C GLU A 41 2.21 -12.81 -10.53
N PRO A 42 1.15 -12.44 -9.79
CA PRO A 42 0.77 -11.05 -9.68
C PRO A 42 1.85 -10.24 -8.95
N PRO A 43 2.03 -8.95 -9.31
CA PRO A 43 2.94 -8.07 -8.60
C PRO A 43 2.55 -7.95 -7.12
N LYS A 44 3.52 -8.18 -6.23
CA LYS A 44 3.29 -8.26 -4.76
C LYS A 44 3.46 -6.91 -4.04
N GLY A 45 3.94 -5.87 -4.73
CA GLY A 45 4.18 -4.56 -4.14
C GLY A 45 4.35 -3.46 -5.17
N VAL A 46 4.13 -2.22 -4.73
CA VAL A 46 4.29 -1.01 -5.55
C VAL A 46 5.12 0.00 -4.78
N LEU A 47 6.05 0.65 -5.48
CA LEU A 47 6.81 1.77 -4.96
C LEU A 47 6.29 3.07 -5.58
N LEU A 48 5.78 3.97 -4.74
CA LEU A 48 5.39 5.31 -5.14
C LEU A 48 6.54 6.27 -4.80
N PHE A 49 7.21 6.81 -5.81
CA PHE A 49 8.32 7.76 -5.62
C PHE A 49 8.10 9.06 -6.40
N GLY A 50 8.76 10.13 -5.97
CA GLY A 50 8.79 11.42 -6.67
C GLY A 50 8.82 12.61 -5.69
N PRO A 51 8.75 13.86 -6.18
CA PRO A 51 8.76 15.05 -5.35
C PRO A 51 7.62 15.08 -4.30
N PRO A 52 7.79 15.76 -3.16
CA PRO A 52 6.69 15.99 -2.23
C PRO A 52 5.58 16.79 -2.92
N GLY A 53 4.32 16.56 -2.52
CA GLY A 53 3.16 17.27 -3.08
C GLY A 53 2.56 16.69 -4.36
N THR A 54 3.07 15.58 -4.91
CA THR A 54 2.49 14.92 -6.10
C THR A 54 1.34 13.95 -5.78
N GLY A 55 0.75 14.01 -4.58
CA GLY A 55 -0.42 13.20 -4.24
C GLY A 55 -0.18 11.71 -3.98
N LYS A 56 1.04 11.25 -3.73
CA LYS A 56 1.36 9.82 -3.47
C LYS A 56 0.50 9.20 -2.35
N THR A 57 0.43 9.88 -1.20
CA THR A 57 -0.39 9.45 -0.05
C THR A 57 -1.88 9.47 -0.38
N LEU A 58 -2.34 10.41 -1.22
CA LEU A 58 -3.73 10.47 -1.68
C LEU A 58 -4.07 9.30 -2.62
N CYS A 59 -3.17 8.95 -3.56
CA CYS A 59 -3.34 7.78 -4.42
C CYS A 59 -3.49 6.49 -3.61
N ALA A 60 -2.64 6.29 -2.60
CA ALA A 60 -2.69 5.09 -1.76
C ALA A 60 -4.01 4.98 -0.98
N ARG A 61 -4.49 6.11 -0.43
CA ARG A 61 -5.79 6.18 0.25
C ARG A 61 -6.97 5.92 -0.70
N ALA A 62 -6.93 6.46 -1.92
CA ALA A 62 -7.99 6.24 -2.91
C ALA A 62 -8.11 4.75 -3.31
N VAL A 63 -6.97 4.07 -3.50
CA VAL A 63 -6.96 2.62 -3.81
C VAL A 63 -7.46 1.78 -2.64
N ALA A 64 -7.05 2.13 -1.42
CA ALA A 64 -7.52 1.47 -0.21
C ALA A 64 -9.05 1.57 -0.05
N ASN A 65 -9.62 2.74 -0.33
CA ASN A 65 -11.06 2.95 -0.29
C ASN A 65 -11.78 2.09 -1.33
N ARG A 66 -11.22 1.99 -2.55
CA ARG A 66 -11.86 1.25 -3.65
C ARG A 66 -11.84 -0.26 -3.48
N THR A 67 -10.75 -0.81 -2.95
CA THR A 67 -10.52 -2.26 -2.89
C THR A 67 -11.24 -2.96 -1.74
N ASP A 68 -11.88 -2.21 -0.84
CA ASP A 68 -12.51 -2.71 0.39
C ASP A 68 -11.58 -3.62 1.22
N ALA A 69 -10.28 -3.50 1.00
CA ALA A 69 -9.26 -4.30 1.64
C ALA A 69 -8.87 -3.66 2.98
N CYS A 70 -8.35 -4.45 3.90
CA CYS A 70 -7.81 -3.90 5.13
C CYS A 70 -6.63 -2.99 4.82
N PHE A 71 -6.76 -1.70 5.10
CA PHE A 71 -5.67 -0.74 4.97
C PHE A 71 -4.93 -0.59 6.29
N ILE A 72 -3.63 -0.86 6.27
CA ILE A 72 -2.71 -0.64 7.40
C ILE A 72 -1.70 0.40 6.96
N ARG A 73 -1.75 1.59 7.55
CA ARG A 73 -0.75 2.63 7.32
C ARG A 73 0.32 2.56 8.39
N VAL A 74 1.57 2.64 7.95
CA VAL A 74 2.74 2.69 8.83
C VAL A 74 3.57 3.88 8.40
N ILE A 75 3.87 4.79 9.33
CA ILE A 75 4.74 5.92 9.04
C ILE A 75 6.17 5.49 9.35
N GLY A 76 7.12 5.77 8.46
CA GLY A 76 8.49 5.30 8.60
C GLY A 76 9.15 5.75 9.91
N SER A 77 8.84 6.97 10.36
CA SER A 77 9.29 7.50 11.65
C SER A 77 8.77 6.71 12.86
N GLU A 78 7.61 6.04 12.78
CA GLU A 78 7.09 5.19 13.86
C GLU A 78 7.91 3.91 14.05
N LEU A 79 8.61 3.46 13.00
CA LEU A 79 9.47 2.28 13.05
C LEU A 79 10.81 2.57 13.75
N VAL A 80 11.17 3.85 13.94
CA VAL A 80 12.38 4.27 14.65
C VAL A 80 12.08 4.35 16.15
N GLN A 81 12.41 3.27 16.87
CA GLN A 81 12.23 3.18 18.32
C GLN A 81 13.53 3.46 19.08
N LYS A 82 13.43 3.97 20.30
CA LYS A 82 14.60 4.22 21.18
C LYS A 82 15.37 2.95 21.52
N TYR A 83 14.70 1.80 21.54
CA TYR A 83 15.30 0.52 21.85
C TYR A 83 15.61 -0.27 20.57
N VAL A 84 16.87 -0.70 20.46
CA VAL A 84 17.35 -1.50 19.34
C VAL A 84 16.54 -2.80 19.26
N GLY A 85 15.94 -3.05 18.09
CA GLY A 85 15.17 -4.28 17.81
C GLY A 85 13.67 -4.17 18.04
N GLU A 86 13.16 -3.14 18.74
CA GLU A 86 11.71 -2.94 18.88
C GLU A 86 11.03 -2.62 17.55
N GLY A 87 11.64 -1.75 16.73
CA GLY A 87 11.12 -1.45 15.39
C GLY A 87 10.99 -2.69 14.51
N ALA A 88 12.01 -3.56 14.50
CA ALA A 88 11.98 -4.80 13.74
C ALA A 88 10.91 -5.79 14.25
N ARG A 89 10.66 -5.81 15.57
CA ARG A 89 9.59 -6.60 16.17
C ARG A 89 8.21 -6.10 15.73
N MET A 90 7.99 -4.78 15.76
CA MET A 90 6.73 -4.16 15.32
C MET A 90 6.42 -4.48 13.86
N VAL A 91 7.42 -4.39 12.96
CA VAL A 91 7.24 -4.76 11.55
C VAL A 91 6.83 -6.23 11.43
N ARG A 92 7.48 -7.15 12.16
CA ARG A 92 7.12 -8.58 12.13
C ARG A 92 5.68 -8.82 12.58
N GLU A 93 5.30 -8.25 13.72
CA GLU A 93 3.92 -8.37 14.24
C GLU A 93 2.90 -7.81 13.22
N LEU A 94 3.23 -6.70 12.55
CA LEU A 94 2.36 -6.09 11.54
C LEU A 94 2.17 -6.99 10.31
N PHE A 95 3.23 -7.64 9.84
CA PHE A 95 3.12 -8.62 8.75
C PHE A 95 2.37 -9.89 9.18
N GLU A 96 2.55 -10.37 10.41
CA GLU A 96 1.77 -11.50 10.94
C GLU A 96 0.28 -11.16 11.01
N MET A 97 -0.06 -9.97 11.53
CA MET A 97 -1.43 -9.47 11.52
C MET A 97 -2.00 -9.37 10.11
N ALA A 98 -1.22 -8.86 9.14
CA ALA A 98 -1.66 -8.76 7.76
C ALA A 98 -1.92 -10.15 7.13
N ARG A 99 -1.07 -11.15 7.42
CA ARG A 99 -1.24 -12.53 6.93
C ARG A 99 -2.50 -13.22 7.44
N THR A 100 -2.99 -12.85 8.62
CA THR A 100 -4.27 -13.39 9.13
C THR A 100 -5.50 -12.86 8.38
N LYS A 101 -5.35 -11.79 7.59
CA LYS A 101 -6.45 -11.19 6.81
C LYS A 101 -6.42 -11.71 5.37
N LYS A 102 -7.59 -11.96 4.79
CA LYS A 102 -7.72 -12.42 3.39
C LYS A 102 -7.20 -11.42 2.35
N ALA A 103 -7.44 -10.13 2.57
CA ALA A 103 -6.99 -9.04 1.70
C ALA A 103 -6.52 -7.88 2.57
N CYS A 104 -5.24 -7.54 2.48
CA CYS A 104 -4.61 -6.50 3.29
C CYS A 104 -3.64 -5.69 2.43
N LEU A 105 -3.72 -4.37 2.54
CA LEU A 105 -2.80 -3.42 1.92
C LEU A 105 -2.02 -2.73 3.03
N ILE A 106 -0.71 -3.00 3.09
CA ILE A 106 0.20 -2.31 4.00
C ILE A 106 0.83 -1.16 3.22
N PHE A 107 0.61 0.06 3.70
CA PHE A 107 1.17 1.27 3.13
C PHE A 107 2.23 1.84 4.07
N PHE A 108 3.48 1.82 3.62
CA PHE A 108 4.59 2.46 4.30
C PHE A 108 4.77 3.88 3.74
N ASP A 109 4.52 4.89 4.57
CA ASP A 109 4.72 6.30 4.24
C ASP A 109 6.10 6.76 4.76
N GLU A 110 6.74 7.71 4.08
CA GLU A 110 8.02 8.32 4.51
C GLU A 110 9.12 7.31 4.90
N ILE A 111 9.28 6.24 4.13
CA ILE A 111 10.29 5.19 4.39
C ILE A 111 11.73 5.70 4.33
N ASP A 112 11.95 6.81 3.63
CA ASP A 112 13.22 7.51 3.54
C ASP A 112 13.72 7.99 4.91
N ALA A 113 12.82 8.17 5.89
CA ALA A 113 13.19 8.53 7.26
C ALA A 113 13.94 7.42 8.03
N ILE A 114 13.86 6.15 7.60
CA ILE A 114 14.48 5.00 8.29
C ILE A 114 15.89 4.70 7.77
N GLY A 115 16.17 5.04 6.51
CA GLY A 115 17.41 4.67 5.81
C GLY A 115 18.57 5.64 5.97
N GLY A 116 18.44 6.64 6.85
CA GLY A 116 19.45 7.66 7.14
C GLY A 116 20.45 7.27 8.22
#